data_AF-A0A3D0WYY8-F1
#
_entry.id   AF-A0A3D0WYY8-F1
#
_cell.length_a   1.000
_cell.length_b   1.000
_cell.length_c   1.000
_cell.angle_alpha   90.00
_cell.angle_beta   90.00
_cell.angle_gamma   90.00
#
_symmetry.space_group_name_H-M   'P 1'
#
loop_
_entity.id
_entity.type
_entity.pdbx_description
1 polymer ?
#
loop_
_entity_poly.entity_id
_entity_poly.type
_entity_poly.pdbx_seq_one_letter_code
_entity_poly.pdbx_strand_id
1 'polypeptide(L)'
;IGASPIMADDIAEAADIAALASAVVLNIGTLNTRTVESMLAAGKAANARGIPVVLDPVGAGASPLRNRTVERLLKEIRFAAIRGNLSEIRFVAGAQAAAKGVDVSDADRESGPQAEREAAARAAERFGCVAAVTGAVDAVSDGKHTAFLRNGSPLMAGVTGTGCMCSALVASFCGAADGDFFAAA
;
A
#
# COMPACT_ATOMS: atom_id res chain seq x y z
N ILE A 1 5.06 16.53 -11.85
CA ILE A 1 5.60 15.98 -10.60
C ILE A 1 7.12 15.79 -10.61
N GLY A 2 7.78 15.77 -11.77
CA GLY A 2 9.26 15.83 -11.84
C GLY A 2 10.03 14.54 -11.52
N ALA A 3 9.36 13.46 -11.10
CA ALA A 3 10.00 12.17 -10.86
C ALA A 3 10.41 11.44 -12.16
N SER A 4 11.39 10.54 -12.04
CA SER A 4 11.90 9.69 -13.13
C SER A 4 11.52 8.23 -12.87
N PRO A 5 10.57 7.64 -13.62
CA PRO A 5 10.15 6.26 -13.41
C PRO A 5 11.10 5.26 -14.08
N ILE A 6 11.28 4.11 -13.44
CA ILE A 6 11.93 2.91 -13.98
C ILE A 6 11.20 1.66 -13.47
N MET A 7 11.09 0.63 -14.31
CA MET A 7 10.41 -0.62 -13.99
C MET A 7 11.37 -1.79 -14.20
N ALA A 8 11.55 -2.60 -13.16
CA ALA A 8 12.40 -3.77 -13.15
C ALA A 8 11.67 -4.91 -12.41
N ASP A 9 11.24 -5.93 -13.15
CA ASP A 9 10.50 -7.07 -12.60
C ASP A 9 11.27 -8.41 -12.70
N ASP A 10 12.42 -8.42 -13.38
CA ASP A 10 13.31 -9.57 -13.41
C ASP A 10 14.14 -9.66 -12.12
N ILE A 11 14.26 -10.86 -11.57
CA ILE A 11 14.99 -11.12 -10.32
C ILE A 11 16.47 -10.75 -10.45
N ALA A 12 17.03 -10.79 -11.66
CA ALA A 12 18.42 -10.48 -11.93
C ALA A 12 18.77 -8.98 -11.82
N GLU A 13 17.78 -8.08 -11.87
CA GLU A 13 18.02 -6.62 -11.83
C GLU A 13 17.20 -5.87 -10.78
N ALA A 14 16.08 -6.44 -10.30
CA ALA A 14 15.14 -5.73 -9.43
C ALA A 14 15.79 -5.16 -8.16
N ALA A 15 16.74 -5.89 -7.56
CA ALA A 15 17.48 -5.43 -6.39
C ALA A 15 18.43 -4.26 -6.72
N ASP A 16 19.14 -4.34 -7.85
CA ASP A 16 20.11 -3.33 -8.28
C ASP A 16 19.40 -2.00 -8.61
N ILE A 17 18.30 -2.08 -9.36
CA ILE A 17 17.48 -0.91 -9.69
C ILE A 17 16.85 -0.30 -8.44
N ALA A 18 16.28 -1.12 -7.55
CA ALA A 18 15.70 -0.66 -6.29
C ALA A 18 16.73 0.05 -5.39
N ALA A 19 17.98 -0.42 -5.39
CA ALA A 19 19.04 0.19 -4.61
C ALA A 19 19.44 1.58 -5.12
N LEU A 20 19.22 1.90 -6.39
CA LEU A 20 19.54 3.20 -6.99
C LEU A 20 18.40 4.23 -6.90
N ALA A 21 17.18 3.77 -6.60
CA ALA A 21 15.99 4.61 -6.58
C ALA A 21 15.89 5.48 -5.32
N SER A 22 15.13 6.58 -5.40
CA SER A 22 14.77 7.38 -4.21
C SER A 22 13.57 6.82 -3.45
N ALA A 23 12.76 5.98 -4.09
CA ALA A 23 11.63 5.26 -3.49
C ALA A 23 11.27 4.05 -4.37
N VAL A 24 10.61 3.06 -3.77
CA VAL A 24 10.17 1.85 -4.48
C VAL A 24 8.69 1.63 -4.30
N VAL A 25 7.97 1.28 -5.37
CA VAL A 25 6.57 0.81 -5.30
C VAL A 25 6.54 -0.69 -5.54
N LEU A 26 5.92 -1.43 -4.63
CA LEU A 26 5.54 -2.82 -4.84
C LEU A 26 4.04 -2.88 -5.13
N ASN A 27 3.67 -3.01 -6.40
CA ASN A 27 2.28 -3.12 -6.84
C ASN A 27 2.00 -4.56 -7.32
N ILE A 28 0.97 -5.19 -6.75
CA ILE A 28 0.62 -6.59 -7.07
C ILE A 28 -0.53 -6.73 -8.08
N GLY A 29 -0.91 -5.67 -8.79
CA GLY A 29 -2.06 -5.65 -9.71
C GLY A 29 -2.06 -6.78 -10.73
N THR A 30 -0.91 -7.06 -11.34
CA THR A 30 -0.69 -8.14 -12.33
C THR A 30 0.20 -9.26 -11.78
N LEU A 31 0.01 -9.61 -10.51
CA LEU A 31 0.82 -10.59 -9.79
C LEU A 31 1.04 -11.90 -10.56
N ASN A 32 2.30 -12.33 -10.60
CA ASN A 32 2.75 -13.61 -11.13
C ASN A 32 3.73 -14.24 -10.13
N THR A 33 3.78 -15.57 -10.03
CA THR A 33 4.72 -16.27 -9.15
C THR A 33 6.19 -15.87 -9.41
N ARG A 34 6.57 -15.56 -10.66
CA ARG A 34 7.92 -15.11 -11.02
C ARG A 34 8.30 -13.78 -10.36
N THR A 35 7.35 -12.85 -10.22
CA THR A 35 7.61 -11.50 -9.74
C THR A 35 7.59 -11.38 -8.22
N VAL A 36 7.08 -12.40 -7.50
CA VAL A 36 7.07 -12.42 -6.02
C VAL A 36 8.49 -12.31 -5.46
N GLU A 37 9.43 -13.11 -5.98
CA GLU A 37 10.82 -13.06 -5.51
C GLU A 37 11.50 -11.74 -5.89
N SER A 38 11.20 -11.19 -7.08
CA SER A 38 11.71 -9.88 -7.50
C SER A 38 11.23 -8.75 -6.58
N MET A 39 9.94 -8.77 -6.18
CA MET A 39 9.38 -7.79 -5.22
C MET A 39 10.07 -7.86 -3.86
N LEU A 40 10.35 -9.09 -3.37
CA LEU A 40 11.06 -9.29 -2.12
C LEU A 40 12.52 -8.83 -2.21
N ALA A 41 13.20 -9.14 -3.30
CA ALA A 41 14.58 -8.70 -3.54
C ALA A 41 14.67 -7.17 -3.59
N ALA A 42 13.79 -6.52 -4.37
CA ALA A 42 13.70 -5.07 -4.48
C ALA A 42 13.39 -4.40 -3.12
N GLY A 43 12.38 -4.88 -2.40
CA GLY A 43 12.00 -4.32 -1.10
C GLY A 43 13.11 -4.47 -0.04
N LYS A 44 13.80 -5.62 -0.01
CA LYS A 44 14.92 -5.85 0.92
C LYS A 44 16.11 -4.97 0.59
N ALA A 45 16.45 -4.83 -0.70
CA ALA A 45 17.52 -3.94 -1.15
C ALA A 45 17.22 -2.48 -0.80
N ALA A 46 15.98 -2.02 -1.03
CA ALA A 46 15.53 -0.69 -0.65
C ALA A 46 15.64 -0.46 0.86
N ASN A 47 15.09 -1.38 1.67
CA ASN A 47 15.15 -1.31 3.13
C ASN A 47 16.58 -1.31 3.70
N ALA A 48 17.50 -2.06 3.09
CA ALA A 48 18.91 -2.10 3.50
C ALA A 48 19.60 -0.73 3.30
N ARG A 49 19.10 0.09 2.38
CA ARG A 49 19.61 1.44 2.08
C ARG A 49 18.77 2.57 2.68
N GLY A 50 17.71 2.26 3.44
CA GLY A 50 16.79 3.25 3.99
C GLY A 50 15.88 3.90 2.94
N ILE A 51 15.74 3.29 1.76
CA ILE A 51 14.86 3.79 0.69
C ILE A 51 13.40 3.45 1.06
N PRO A 52 12.47 4.43 1.04
CA PRO A 52 11.08 4.20 1.36
C PRO A 52 10.41 3.27 0.35
N VAL A 53 9.65 2.30 0.87
CA VAL A 53 8.89 1.34 0.06
C VAL A 53 7.40 1.60 0.24
N VAL A 54 6.66 1.70 -0.84
CA VAL A 54 5.20 1.84 -0.87
C VAL A 54 4.57 0.53 -1.34
N LEU A 55 3.61 0.00 -0.59
CA LEU A 55 2.83 -1.16 -0.99
C LEU A 55 1.50 -0.73 -1.61
N ASP A 56 1.19 -1.28 -2.78
CA ASP A 56 -0.13 -1.23 -3.40
C ASP A 56 -0.68 -2.67 -3.50
N PRO A 57 -1.45 -3.12 -2.49
CA PRO A 57 -1.87 -4.50 -2.32
C PRO A 57 -3.11 -4.83 -3.18
N VAL A 58 -3.14 -4.38 -4.45
CA VAL A 58 -4.26 -4.54 -5.37
C VAL A 58 -4.86 -5.96 -5.32
N GLY A 59 -6.15 -6.06 -5.03
CA GLY A 59 -6.87 -7.34 -4.95
C GLY A 59 -6.49 -8.21 -3.75
N ALA A 60 -5.84 -7.67 -2.72
CA ALA A 60 -5.73 -8.32 -1.42
C ALA A 60 -7.11 -8.78 -0.92
N GLY A 61 -7.18 -10.01 -0.43
CA GLY A 61 -8.43 -10.68 -0.06
C GLY A 61 -9.11 -11.43 -1.21
N ALA A 62 -8.74 -11.21 -2.48
CA ALA A 62 -9.44 -11.79 -3.63
C ALA A 62 -8.99 -13.21 -4.02
N SER A 63 -7.73 -13.59 -3.73
CA SER A 63 -7.24 -14.93 -4.06
C SER A 63 -6.11 -15.40 -3.13
N PRO A 64 -5.93 -16.72 -2.94
CA PRO A 64 -4.88 -17.24 -2.06
C PRO A 64 -3.46 -16.82 -2.45
N LEU A 65 -3.18 -16.66 -3.76
CA LEU A 65 -1.87 -16.21 -4.23
C LEU A 65 -1.59 -14.77 -3.81
N ARG A 66 -2.56 -13.87 -4.00
CA ARG A 66 -2.44 -12.45 -3.58
C ARG A 66 -2.28 -12.35 -2.07
N ASN A 67 -3.12 -13.06 -1.32
CA ASN A 67 -3.13 -13.04 0.14
C ASN A 67 -1.78 -13.47 0.72
N ARG A 68 -1.27 -14.63 0.30
CA ARG A 68 0.05 -15.12 0.76
C ARG A 68 1.18 -14.18 0.36
N THR A 69 1.09 -13.56 -0.81
CA THR A 69 2.11 -12.61 -1.28
C THR A 69 2.13 -11.35 -0.42
N VAL A 70 0.96 -10.75 -0.16
CA VAL A 70 0.83 -9.57 0.70
C VAL A 70 1.30 -9.88 2.12
N GLU A 71 0.88 -11.02 2.70
CA GLU A 71 1.34 -11.46 4.02
C GLU A 71 2.86 -11.62 4.08
N ARG A 72 3.47 -12.22 3.05
CA ARG A 72 4.92 -12.40 2.97
C ARG A 72 5.65 -11.07 2.82
N LEU A 73 5.17 -10.18 1.96
CA LEU A 73 5.72 -8.83 1.78
C LEU A 73 5.67 -8.04 3.10
N LEU A 74 4.52 -8.00 3.77
CA LEU A 74 4.31 -7.31 5.05
C LEU A 74 5.17 -7.88 6.19
N LYS A 75 5.54 -9.17 6.11
CA LYS A 75 6.41 -9.82 7.09
C LYS A 75 7.90 -9.54 6.84
N GLU A 76 8.31 -9.46 5.58
CA GLU A 76 9.72 -9.40 5.20
C GLU A 76 10.23 -7.99 4.86
N ILE A 77 9.33 -7.04 4.59
CA ILE A 77 9.63 -5.70 4.12
C ILE A 77 9.00 -4.65 5.06
N ARG A 78 9.78 -3.63 5.42
CA ARG A 78 9.28 -2.42 6.08
C ARG A 78 8.79 -1.44 5.02
N PHE A 79 7.54 -1.01 5.17
CA PHE A 79 6.91 -0.04 4.28
C PHE A 79 6.92 1.35 4.91
N ALA A 80 7.10 2.37 4.07
CA ALA A 80 6.88 3.77 4.42
C ALA A 80 5.39 4.11 4.34
N ALA A 81 4.71 3.60 3.30
CA ALA A 81 3.28 3.74 3.14
C ALA A 81 2.64 2.47 2.55
N ILE A 82 1.38 2.22 2.90
CA ILE A 82 0.52 1.20 2.30
C ILE A 82 -0.75 1.90 1.81
N ARG A 83 -1.09 1.75 0.54
CA ARG A 83 -2.28 2.39 -0.02
C ARG A 83 -3.15 1.38 -0.76
N GLY A 84 -4.45 1.42 -0.52
CA GLY A 84 -5.42 0.57 -1.19
C GLY A 84 -6.84 1.07 -0.98
N ASN A 85 -7.83 0.36 -1.51
CA ASN A 85 -9.23 0.60 -1.16
C ASN A 85 -9.57 0.01 0.22
N LEU A 86 -10.79 0.26 0.70
CA LEU A 86 -11.22 -0.18 2.03
C LEU A 86 -11.11 -1.71 2.23
N SER A 87 -11.49 -2.52 1.25
CA SER A 87 -11.44 -3.99 1.40
C SER A 87 -10.01 -4.52 1.44
N GLU A 88 -9.12 -3.96 0.61
CA GLU A 88 -7.69 -4.30 0.60
C GLU A 88 -7.00 -3.90 1.90
N ILE A 89 -7.25 -2.69 2.41
CA ILE A 89 -6.66 -2.23 3.67
C ILE A 89 -7.24 -2.97 4.87
N ARG A 90 -8.53 -3.34 4.86
CA ARG A 90 -9.09 -4.25 5.89
C ARG A 90 -8.39 -5.61 5.90
N PHE A 91 -8.06 -6.17 4.72
CA PHE A 91 -7.26 -7.38 4.64
C PHE A 91 -5.88 -7.18 5.26
N VAL A 92 -5.17 -6.13 4.85
CA VAL A 92 -3.84 -5.77 5.39
C VAL A 92 -3.87 -5.59 6.90
N ALA A 93 -4.87 -4.87 7.43
CA ALA A 93 -5.07 -4.65 8.86
C ALA A 93 -5.34 -5.95 9.63
N GLY A 94 -5.73 -7.05 8.97
CA GLY A 94 -6.01 -8.34 9.59
C GLY A 94 -7.48 -8.60 9.91
N ALA A 95 -8.40 -7.80 9.37
CA ALA A 95 -9.83 -7.95 9.64
C ALA A 95 -10.41 -9.30 9.18
N GLN A 96 -9.76 -10.01 8.24
CA GLN A 96 -10.19 -11.37 7.86
C GLN A 96 -9.90 -12.43 8.93
N ALA A 97 -8.96 -12.21 9.85
CA ALA A 97 -8.77 -13.12 10.99
C ALA A 97 -9.94 -13.03 11.98
N ALA A 98 -10.60 -11.87 12.08
CA ALA A 98 -11.81 -11.68 12.87
C ALA A 98 -13.07 -12.29 12.20
N ALA A 99 -13.10 -12.37 10.87
CA ALA A 99 -14.24 -12.92 10.11
C ALA A 99 -14.46 -14.44 10.25
N LYS A 100 -13.58 -15.18 10.94
CA LYS A 100 -13.79 -16.58 11.33
C LYS A 100 -14.31 -16.74 12.76
N GLY A 101 -14.43 -15.66 13.53
CA GLY A 101 -15.11 -15.62 14.82
C GLY A 101 -16.59 -15.33 14.65
N VAL A 102 -17.41 -15.74 15.62
CA VAL A 102 -18.89 -15.65 15.61
C VAL A 102 -19.40 -14.19 15.67
N ASP A 103 -18.51 -13.20 15.83
CA ASP A 103 -18.85 -11.78 16.01
C ASP A 103 -18.38 -10.92 14.82
N VAL A 104 -18.96 -11.11 13.64
CA VAL A 104 -18.93 -10.07 12.60
C VAL A 104 -20.14 -9.17 12.83
N SER A 105 -19.90 -7.98 13.36
CA SER A 105 -20.96 -6.96 13.45
C SER A 105 -21.23 -6.37 12.06
N ASP A 106 -22.47 -5.99 11.76
CA ASP A 106 -22.84 -5.37 10.47
C ASP A 106 -22.02 -4.09 10.16
N ALA A 107 -21.39 -3.49 11.18
CA ALA A 107 -20.46 -2.36 11.06
C ALA A 107 -19.19 -2.69 10.24
N ASP A 108 -18.77 -3.96 10.15
CA ASP A 108 -17.63 -4.37 9.31
C ASP A 108 -17.97 -4.43 7.82
N ARG A 109 -19.25 -4.33 7.45
CA ARG A 109 -19.71 -4.31 6.05
C ARG A 109 -20.00 -2.91 5.54
N GLU A 110 -20.21 -1.94 6.43
CA GLU A 110 -20.48 -0.57 6.04
C GLU A 110 -19.20 0.15 5.59
N SER A 111 -19.34 0.95 4.54
CA SER A 111 -18.37 1.96 4.11
C SER A 111 -18.77 3.32 4.67
N GLY A 112 -17.80 4.20 4.85
CA GLY A 112 -18.01 5.54 5.39
C GLY A 112 -16.86 5.97 6.30
N PRO A 113 -16.76 7.28 6.61
CA PRO A 113 -15.53 7.90 7.11
C PRO A 113 -14.93 7.23 8.34
N GLN A 114 -15.77 6.64 9.19
CA GLN A 114 -15.35 5.90 10.38
C GLN A 114 -14.66 4.58 10.00
N ALA A 115 -15.24 3.79 9.10
CA ALA A 115 -14.67 2.54 8.62
C ALA A 115 -13.33 2.77 7.90
N GLU A 116 -13.23 3.81 7.06
CA GLU A 116 -11.98 4.15 6.39
C GLU A 116 -10.91 4.61 7.38
N ARG A 117 -11.26 5.47 8.35
CA ARG A 117 -10.36 5.89 9.43
C ARG A 117 -9.80 4.69 10.19
N GLU A 118 -10.69 3.82 10.64
CA GLU A 118 -10.31 2.68 11.46
C GLU A 118 -9.44 1.68 10.69
N ALA A 119 -9.77 1.41 9.42
CA ALA A 119 -8.95 0.54 8.58
C ALA A 119 -7.55 1.12 8.35
N ALA A 120 -7.46 2.43 8.04
CA ALA A 120 -6.18 3.13 7.90
C ALA A 120 -5.38 3.12 9.20
N ALA A 121 -5.97 3.55 10.32
CA ALA A 121 -5.29 3.62 11.61
C ALA A 121 -4.77 2.25 12.06
N ARG A 122 -5.60 1.20 11.98
CA ARG A 122 -5.19 -0.17 12.34
C ARG A 122 -4.05 -0.69 11.48
N ALA A 123 -4.08 -0.46 10.17
CA ALA A 123 -2.99 -0.88 9.28
C ALA A 123 -1.70 -0.12 9.60
N ALA A 124 -1.79 1.20 9.82
CA ALA A 124 -0.67 2.06 10.15
C ALA A 124 -0.01 1.65 11.48
N GLU A 125 -0.79 1.47 12.54
CA GLU A 125 -0.32 1.00 13.85
C GLU A 125 0.37 -0.37 13.75
N ARG A 126 -0.26 -1.30 13.03
CA ARG A 126 0.22 -2.69 12.92
C ARG A 126 1.57 -2.79 12.23
N PHE A 127 1.81 -1.98 11.20
CA PHE A 127 3.03 -2.06 10.38
C PHE A 127 4.02 -0.92 10.64
N GLY A 128 3.68 0.02 11.55
CA GLY A 128 4.55 1.15 11.88
C GLY A 128 4.84 2.05 10.68
N CYS A 129 3.83 2.25 9.82
CA CYS A 129 3.93 3.00 8.58
C CYS A 129 2.71 3.91 8.39
N VAL A 130 2.67 4.67 7.30
CA VAL A 130 1.45 5.37 6.90
C VAL A 130 0.53 4.42 6.14
N ALA A 131 -0.77 4.51 6.35
CA ALA A 131 -1.75 3.78 5.58
C ALA A 131 -2.81 4.72 5.00
N ALA A 132 -3.13 4.54 3.72
CA ALA A 132 -4.12 5.32 3.01
C ALA A 132 -5.24 4.41 2.48
N VAL A 133 -6.46 4.67 2.94
CA VAL A 133 -7.69 4.09 2.38
C VAL A 133 -8.27 5.08 1.40
N THR A 134 -8.29 4.71 0.12
CA THR A 134 -8.78 5.61 -0.92
C THR A 134 -10.19 5.28 -1.40
N GLY A 135 -10.95 6.31 -1.75
CA GLY A 135 -12.34 6.22 -2.17
C GLY A 135 -12.88 7.56 -2.68
N ALA A 136 -14.16 7.85 -2.42
CA ALA A 136 -14.72 9.19 -2.68
C ALA A 136 -14.19 10.24 -1.69
N VAL A 137 -13.85 9.79 -0.48
CA VAL A 137 -13.08 10.54 0.51
C VAL A 137 -11.94 9.61 0.91
N ASP A 138 -10.71 10.10 0.83
CA ASP A 138 -9.56 9.31 1.25
C ASP A 138 -9.32 9.52 2.76
N ALA A 139 -8.91 8.47 3.46
CA ALA A 139 -8.46 8.52 4.85
C ALA A 139 -6.99 8.09 4.92
N VAL A 140 -6.12 8.99 5.38
CA VAL A 140 -4.67 8.74 5.52
C VAL A 140 -4.32 8.78 6.99
N SER A 141 -3.62 7.77 7.51
CA SER A 141 -3.26 7.67 8.93
C SER A 141 -1.83 7.20 9.14
N ASP A 142 -1.14 7.76 10.14
CA ASP A 142 0.13 7.27 10.69
C ASP A 142 -0.07 6.38 11.94
N GLY A 143 -1.32 6.02 12.24
CA GLY A 143 -1.72 5.25 13.42
C GLY A 143 -2.02 6.11 14.65
N LYS A 144 -1.72 7.41 14.64
CA LYS A 144 -2.02 8.35 15.75
C LYS A 144 -2.96 9.46 15.30
N HIS A 145 -2.69 9.97 14.10
CA HIS A 145 -3.42 11.01 13.42
C HIS A 145 -4.07 10.43 12.16
N THR A 146 -5.23 10.96 11.80
CA THR A 146 -5.90 10.63 10.55
C THR A 146 -6.36 11.91 9.87
N ALA A 147 -5.94 12.10 8.63
CA ALA A 147 -6.41 13.16 7.75
C ALA A 147 -7.47 12.60 6.78
N PHE A 148 -8.42 13.45 6.38
CA PHE A 148 -9.37 13.13 5.32
C PHE A 148 -9.17 14.07 4.15
N LEU A 149 -9.07 13.49 2.95
CA LEU A 149 -8.89 14.23 1.71
C LEU A 149 -10.18 14.15 0.89
N ARG A 150 -10.72 15.31 0.53
CA ARG A 150 -11.97 15.46 -0.23
C ARG A 150 -11.68 16.08 -1.59
N ASN A 151 -10.80 15.44 -2.34
CA ASN A 151 -10.35 15.88 -3.66
C ASN A 151 -10.77 14.87 -4.74
N GLY A 152 -10.31 15.08 -5.98
CA GLY A 152 -10.51 14.15 -7.09
C GLY A 152 -11.82 14.36 -7.84
N SER A 153 -12.19 13.37 -8.66
CA SER A 153 -13.41 13.39 -9.48
C SER A 153 -13.94 11.98 -9.69
N PRO A 154 -15.28 11.77 -9.67
CA PRO A 154 -15.88 10.47 -10.02
C PRO A 154 -15.43 9.93 -11.38
N LEU A 155 -15.05 10.81 -12.32
CA LEU A 155 -14.54 10.41 -13.65
C LEU A 155 -13.26 9.56 -13.57
N MET A 156 -12.47 9.68 -12.50
CA MET A 156 -11.23 8.91 -12.32
C MET A 156 -11.49 7.40 -12.22
N ALA A 157 -12.66 6.99 -11.73
CA ALA A 157 -13.06 5.59 -11.69
C ALA A 157 -13.30 5.00 -13.09
N GLY A 158 -13.51 5.85 -14.10
CA GLY A 158 -13.65 5.45 -15.51
C GLY A 158 -12.31 5.24 -16.23
N VAL A 159 -11.18 5.51 -15.58
CA VAL A 159 -9.83 5.38 -16.17
C VAL A 159 -9.05 4.32 -15.40
N THR A 160 -8.67 3.24 -16.09
CA THR A 160 -7.86 2.18 -15.48
C THR A 160 -6.49 2.70 -15.03
N GLY A 161 -6.02 2.21 -13.89
CA GLY A 161 -4.69 2.55 -13.37
C GLY A 161 -4.57 3.89 -12.64
N THR A 162 -5.64 4.69 -12.50
CA THR A 162 -5.62 5.91 -11.67
C THR A 162 -5.24 5.61 -10.22
N GLY A 163 -5.72 4.47 -9.70
CA GLY A 163 -5.26 3.89 -8.45
C GLY A 163 -3.74 3.67 -8.46
N CYS A 164 -3.25 2.74 -9.25
CA CYS A 164 -1.81 2.40 -9.27
C CYS A 164 -0.89 3.61 -9.51
N MET A 165 -1.33 4.58 -10.33
CA MET A 165 -0.62 5.84 -10.56
C MET A 165 -0.49 6.68 -9.29
N CYS A 166 -1.56 6.79 -8.49
CA CYS A 166 -1.52 7.47 -7.20
C CYS A 166 -0.49 6.82 -6.25
N SER A 167 -0.35 5.49 -6.24
CA SER A 167 0.67 4.80 -5.45
C SER A 167 2.10 5.17 -5.89
N ALA A 168 2.33 5.37 -7.20
CA ALA A 168 3.59 5.89 -7.72
C ALA A 168 3.84 7.37 -7.38
N LEU A 169 2.78 8.18 -7.33
CA LEU A 169 2.86 9.56 -6.85
C LEU A 169 3.26 9.59 -5.37
N VAL A 170 2.57 8.83 -4.50
CA VAL A 170 2.91 8.72 -3.07
C VAL A 170 4.37 8.34 -2.88
N ALA A 171 4.87 7.32 -3.58
CA ALA A 171 6.28 6.94 -3.50
C ALA A 171 7.24 8.06 -3.95
N SER A 172 6.88 8.81 -5.00
CA SER A 172 7.68 9.94 -5.46
C SER A 172 7.80 11.02 -4.40
N PHE A 173 6.72 11.32 -3.67
CA PHE A 173 6.74 12.24 -2.53
C PHE A 173 7.49 11.65 -1.34
N CYS A 174 7.30 10.38 -1.00
CA CYS A 174 8.04 9.73 0.09
C CYS A 174 9.56 9.78 -0.13
N GLY A 175 10.02 9.60 -1.37
CA GLY A 175 11.44 9.71 -1.74
C GLY A 175 12.03 11.12 -1.62
N ALA A 176 11.18 12.15 -1.48
CA ALA A 176 11.57 13.54 -1.33
C ALA A 176 11.27 14.13 0.06
N ALA A 177 10.53 13.41 0.92
CA ALA A 177 9.94 13.96 2.14
C ALA A 177 10.82 13.86 3.41
N ASP A 178 12.11 13.51 3.29
CA ASP A 178 13.07 13.39 4.40
C ASP A 178 12.54 12.63 5.64
N GLY A 179 11.63 11.66 5.43
CA GLY A 179 11.05 10.82 6.48
C GLY A 179 9.66 11.23 6.99
N ASP A 180 9.11 12.38 6.57
CA ASP A 180 7.71 12.74 6.84
C ASP A 180 6.76 12.06 5.84
N PHE A 181 6.56 10.76 6.03
CA PHE A 181 5.70 9.98 5.14
C PHE A 181 4.21 10.30 5.29
N PHE A 182 3.79 10.91 6.40
CA PHE A 182 2.38 11.27 6.60
C PHE A 182 2.00 12.49 5.76
N ALA A 183 2.89 13.49 5.66
CA ALA A 183 2.68 14.60 4.73
C ALA A 183 2.87 14.19 3.26
N ALA A 184 3.68 13.17 2.99
CA ALA A 184 3.94 12.68 1.65
C ALA A 184 2.80 11.85 1.03
N ALA A 185 2.02 11.17 1.86
CA ALA A 185 0.97 10.22 1.45
C ALA A 185 -0.42 10.86 1.38
#